data_AF-A0AB34SD52-F1
#
_entry.id   AF-A0AB34SD52-F1
#
_cell.length_a   1.000
_cell.length_b   1.000
_cell.length_c   1.000
_cell.angle_alpha   90.00
_cell.angle_beta   90.00
_cell.angle_gamma   90.00
#
_symmetry.space_group_name_H-M   'P 1'
#
loop_
_entity.id
_entity.type
_entity.pdbx_description
1 polymer ?
#
loop_
_entity_poly.entity_id
_entity_poly.type
_entity_poly.pdbx_seq_one_letter_code
_entity_poly.pdbx_strand_id
1 'polypeptide(L)'
;MTNKTKKTAEDWSITLTKISISLLFIASTILIFLGPWIVNLIIVFPSPLVQGEARFWILLLLGYALGGLALTCIVHLYRLLHHIGQDQVFIQQNVQYLRYLGWEVGIVALISLFMGLTVYLPMLLVTVSCSILTLIIRVIRNAFGKAIELQDQVDYTI
;
A
#
# COMPACT_ATOMS: atom_id res chain seq x y z
N MET A 1 -37.50 20.50 14.01
CA MET A 1 -36.62 20.05 12.90
C MET A 1 -35.34 19.48 13.49
N THR A 2 -35.30 18.17 13.74
CA THR A 2 -34.08 17.48 14.20
C THR A 2 -33.98 16.19 13.39
N ASN A 3 -33.53 16.33 12.15
CA ASN A 3 -33.27 15.19 11.29
C ASN A 3 -31.98 14.53 11.81
N LYS A 4 -32.13 13.55 12.73
CA LYS A 4 -31.04 12.70 13.19
C LYS A 4 -30.47 11.99 11.96
N THR A 5 -29.30 12.45 11.53
CA THR A 5 -28.45 11.85 10.51
C THR A 5 -28.38 10.34 10.71
N LYS A 6 -29.10 9.60 9.87
CA LYS A 6 -29.04 8.14 9.84
C LYS A 6 -27.73 7.79 9.15
N LYS A 7 -26.64 7.71 9.93
CA LYS A 7 -25.31 7.33 9.45
C LYS A 7 -25.44 5.96 8.76
N THR A 8 -25.21 5.93 7.46
CA THR A 8 -25.49 4.78 6.59
C THR A 8 -24.44 3.69 6.84
N ALA A 9 -24.72 2.43 6.47
CA ALA A 9 -23.74 1.33 6.62
C ALA A 9 -22.42 1.62 5.88
N GLU A 10 -22.50 2.38 4.79
CA GLU A 10 -21.37 2.87 3.98
C GLU A 10 -20.49 3.88 4.74
N ASP A 11 -21.09 4.82 5.46
CA ASP A 11 -20.35 5.77 6.31
C ASP A 11 -19.57 5.04 7.42
N TRP A 12 -20.14 3.94 7.94
CA TRP A 12 -19.51 3.08 8.93
C TRP A 12 -18.34 2.29 8.33
N SER A 13 -18.47 1.74 7.13
CA SER A 13 -17.38 1.02 6.48
C SER A 13 -16.20 1.95 6.15
N ILE A 14 -16.47 3.16 5.67
CA ILE A 14 -15.44 4.17 5.40
C ILE A 14 -14.76 4.60 6.71
N THR A 15 -15.54 4.86 7.76
CA THR A 15 -14.98 5.25 9.07
C THR A 15 -14.10 4.14 9.65
N LEU A 16 -14.56 2.89 9.59
CA LEU A 16 -13.83 1.73 10.09
C LEU A 16 -12.51 1.54 9.32
N THR A 17 -12.56 1.69 8.00
CA THR A 17 -11.37 1.58 7.14
C THR A 17 -10.36 2.71 7.45
N LYS A 18 -10.83 3.95 7.67
CA LYS A 18 -9.95 5.07 8.09
C LYS A 18 -9.26 4.78 9.42
N ILE A 19 -9.98 4.24 10.40
CA ILE A 19 -9.41 3.85 11.70
C ILE A 19 -8.37 2.73 11.52
N SER A 20 -8.69 1.71 10.72
CA SER A 20 -7.77 0.61 10.42
C SER A 20 -6.47 1.09 9.77
N ILE A 21 -6.56 2.00 8.78
CA ILE A 21 -5.40 2.60 8.11
C ILE A 21 -4.56 3.42 9.10
N SER A 22 -5.19 4.20 9.99
CA SER A 22 -4.46 4.95 11.03
C SER A 22 -3.74 4.04 12.01
N LEU A 23 -4.35 2.92 12.41
CA LEU A 23 -3.70 1.92 13.26
C LEU A 23 -2.51 1.26 12.54
N LEU A 24 -2.66 0.94 11.25
CA LEU A 24 -1.58 0.41 10.42
C LEU A 24 -0.42 1.41 10.30
N PHE A 25 -0.70 2.71 10.21
CA PHE A 25 0.34 3.75 10.18
C PHE A 25 1.18 3.75 11.47
N ILE A 26 0.50 3.70 12.63
CA ILE A 26 1.15 3.67 13.95
C ILE A 26 1.97 2.39 14.09
N ALA A 27 1.37 1.23 13.75
CA ALA A 27 2.05 -0.06 13.81
C ALA A 27 3.29 -0.09 12.89
N SER A 28 3.18 0.41 11.66
CA SER A 28 4.29 0.49 10.71
C SER A 28 5.42 1.38 11.23
N THR A 29 5.08 2.53 11.82
CA THR A 29 6.06 3.43 12.44
C THR A 29 6.80 2.76 13.59
N ILE A 30 6.09 2.05 14.47
CA ILE A 30 6.68 1.28 15.58
C ILE A 30 7.62 0.20 15.05
N LEU A 31 7.23 -0.54 14.02
CA LEU A 31 8.06 -1.57 13.40
C LEU A 31 9.36 -1.01 12.80
N ILE A 32 9.32 0.20 12.24
CA ILE A 32 10.51 0.89 11.73
C ILE A 32 11.48 1.20 12.88
N PHE A 33 10.99 1.69 14.02
CA PHE A 33 11.83 1.92 15.20
C PHE A 33 12.42 0.62 15.77
N LEU A 34 11.67 -0.48 15.70
CA LEU A 34 12.11 -1.82 16.10
C LEU A 34 12.99 -2.52 15.04
N GLY A 35 13.33 -1.85 13.94
CA GLY A 35 14.04 -2.41 12.78
C GLY A 35 15.27 -3.28 13.14
N PRO A 36 16.24 -2.79 13.94
CA PRO A 36 17.43 -3.57 14.28
C PRO A 36 17.10 -4.83 15.08
N TRP A 37 16.10 -4.77 15.95
CA TRP A 37 15.64 -5.92 16.73
C TRP A 37 14.98 -6.97 15.82
N ILE A 38 14.17 -6.54 14.86
CA ILE A 38 13.53 -7.42 13.87
C ILE A 38 14.58 -8.13 13.00
N VAL A 39 15.58 -7.40 12.50
CA VAL A 39 16.64 -7.99 11.66
C VAL A 39 17.43 -9.05 12.44
N ASN A 40 17.69 -8.83 13.73
CA ASN A 40 18.34 -9.82 14.59
C ASN A 40 17.52 -11.10 14.77
N LEU A 41 16.18 -11.04 14.75
CA LEU A 41 15.35 -12.23 14.77
C LEU A 41 15.42 -13.00 13.44
N ILE A 42 15.49 -12.28 12.32
CA ILE A 42 15.46 -12.87 10.97
C ILE A 42 16.82 -13.47 10.59
N ILE A 43 17.93 -12.90 11.06
CA ILE A 43 19.27 -13.34 10.66
C ILE A 43 19.60 -14.76 11.14
N VAL A 44 18.90 -15.25 12.17
CA VAL A 44 19.00 -16.64 12.67
C VAL A 44 18.59 -17.66 11.59
N PHE A 45 17.70 -17.29 10.67
CA PHE A 45 17.32 -18.19 9.59
C PHE A 45 18.45 -18.32 8.56
N PRO A 46 18.79 -19.53 8.11
CA PRO A 46 19.88 -19.73 7.17
C PRO A 46 19.58 -19.07 5.81
N SER A 47 20.56 -18.36 5.26
CA SER A 47 20.52 -17.78 3.91
C SER A 47 21.45 -18.54 2.96
N PRO A 48 21.02 -18.79 1.71
CA PRO A 48 21.82 -19.56 0.77
C PRO A 48 22.95 -18.77 0.09
N LEU A 49 22.83 -17.44 -0.09
CA LEU A 49 23.74 -16.67 -0.97
C LEU A 49 24.61 -15.61 -0.27
N VAL A 50 24.16 -15.01 0.84
CA VAL A 50 24.89 -13.94 1.53
C VAL A 50 25.08 -14.32 2.99
N GLN A 51 26.33 -14.37 3.46
CA GLN A 51 26.70 -14.74 4.83
C GLN A 51 27.48 -13.61 5.52
N GLY A 52 27.48 -13.60 6.87
CA GLY A 52 28.22 -12.64 7.69
C GLY A 52 27.56 -11.28 7.87
N GLU A 53 28.33 -10.28 8.31
CA GLU A 53 27.82 -8.95 8.69
C GLU A 53 27.19 -8.17 7.54
N ALA A 54 27.62 -8.40 6.30
CA ALA A 54 27.03 -7.76 5.11
C ALA A 54 25.52 -8.06 4.99
N ARG A 55 25.10 -9.26 5.38
CA ARG A 55 23.68 -9.66 5.39
C ARG A 55 22.86 -8.78 6.32
N PHE A 56 23.38 -8.48 7.51
CA PHE A 56 22.69 -7.64 8.49
C PHE A 56 22.41 -6.25 7.92
N TRP A 57 23.44 -5.61 7.36
CA TRP A 57 23.31 -4.27 6.78
C TRP A 57 22.37 -4.23 5.57
N ILE A 58 22.44 -5.24 4.71
CA ILE A 58 21.54 -5.38 3.55
C ILE A 58 20.09 -5.52 4.03
N LEU A 59 19.80 -6.44 4.95
CA LEU A 59 18.46 -6.63 5.52
C LEU A 59 17.92 -5.36 6.18
N LEU A 60 18.79 -4.65 6.91
CA LEU A 60 18.43 -3.42 7.61
C LEU A 60 18.07 -2.31 6.62
N LEU A 61 18.92 -2.08 5.60
CA LEU A 61 18.70 -1.04 4.60
C LEU A 61 17.44 -1.32 3.77
N LEU A 62 17.28 -2.55 3.27
CA LEU A 62 16.10 -2.95 2.50
C LEU A 62 14.83 -2.94 3.37
N GLY A 63 14.94 -3.33 4.64
CA GLY A 63 13.84 -3.27 5.61
C GLY A 63 13.37 -1.83 5.85
N TYR A 64 14.29 -0.89 6.02
CA TYR A 64 13.95 0.54 6.13
C TYR A 64 13.34 1.10 4.85
N ALA A 65 13.85 0.70 3.68
CA ALA A 65 13.26 1.09 2.40
C ALA A 65 11.81 0.60 2.26
N LEU A 66 11.56 -0.68 2.60
CA LEU A 66 10.20 -1.25 2.63
C LEU A 66 9.30 -0.54 3.65
N GLY A 67 9.82 -0.22 4.83
CA GLY A 67 9.10 0.54 5.85
C GLY A 67 8.69 1.93 5.36
N GLY A 68 9.61 2.65 4.71
CA GLY A 68 9.32 3.95 4.10
C GLY A 68 8.22 3.86 3.04
N LEU A 69 8.31 2.89 2.13
CA LEU A 69 7.29 2.65 1.11
C LEU A 69 5.93 2.25 1.70
N ALA A 70 5.92 1.50 2.80
CA ALA A 70 4.69 1.15 3.51
C ALA A 70 4.01 2.41 4.08
N LEU A 71 4.77 3.32 4.70
CA LEU A 71 4.22 4.58 5.21
C LEU A 71 3.66 5.46 4.09
N THR A 72 4.37 5.60 2.97
CA THR A 72 3.87 6.40 1.84
C THR A 72 2.61 5.77 1.22
N CYS A 73 2.57 4.45 1.07
CA CYS A 73 1.40 3.71 0.62
C CYS A 73 0.19 3.93 1.52
N ILE A 74 0.38 3.86 2.85
CA ILE A 74 -0.67 4.12 3.84
C ILE A 74 -1.23 5.55 3.70
N VAL A 75 -0.36 6.54 3.49
CA VAL A 75 -0.78 7.94 3.30
C VAL A 75 -1.57 8.13 2.01
N HIS A 76 -1.10 7.56 0.89
CA HIS A 76 -1.81 7.62 -0.39
C HIS A 76 -3.18 6.93 -0.32
N LEU A 77 -3.25 5.78 0.36
CA LEU A 77 -4.49 5.04 0.57
C LEU A 77 -5.47 5.85 1.46
N TYR A 78 -4.96 6.50 2.51
CA TYR A 78 -5.77 7.36 3.37
C TYR A 78 -6.38 8.53 2.58
N ARG A 79 -5.59 9.19 1.73
CA ARG A 79 -6.06 10.30 0.88
C ARG A 79 -7.11 9.84 -0.13
N LEU A 80 -6.89 8.70 -0.78
CA LEU A 80 -7.86 8.10 -1.69
C LEU A 80 -9.19 7.81 -0.97
N LEU A 81 -9.13 7.19 0.21
CA LEU A 81 -10.32 6.88 1.01
C LEU A 81 -11.00 8.14 1.56
N HIS A 82 -10.24 9.19 1.83
CA HIS A 82 -10.79 10.48 2.25
C HIS A 82 -11.69 11.07 1.17
N HIS A 83 -11.24 11.08 -0.09
CA HIS A 83 -12.01 11.57 -1.23
C HIS A 83 -13.24 10.70 -1.53
N ILE A 84 -13.08 9.37 -1.49
CA ILE A 84 -14.22 8.44 -1.68
C ILE A 84 -15.29 8.70 -0.61
N GLY A 85 -14.90 8.92 0.65
CA GLY A 85 -15.83 9.24 1.72
C GLY A 85 -16.42 10.66 1.70
N GLN A 86 -16.09 11.47 0.69
CA GLN A 86 -16.72 12.76 0.41
C GLN A 86 -17.56 12.69 -0.87
N ASP A 87 -17.91 11.48 -1.33
CA ASP A 87 -18.61 11.21 -2.59
C ASP A 87 -17.86 11.69 -3.85
N GLN A 88 -16.58 12.05 -3.71
CA GLN A 88 -15.71 12.48 -4.81
C GLN A 88 -14.99 11.29 -5.44
N VAL A 89 -15.77 10.34 -5.97
CA VAL A 89 -15.24 9.07 -6.49
C VAL A 89 -14.61 9.24 -7.88
N PHE A 90 -15.23 10.05 -8.75
CA PHE A 90 -14.85 10.22 -10.17
C PHE A 90 -13.94 11.42 -10.44
N ILE A 91 -13.02 11.70 -9.52
CA ILE A 91 -12.05 12.77 -9.73
C ILE A 91 -10.73 12.21 -10.29
N GLN A 92 -10.10 12.95 -11.20
CA GLN A 92 -8.82 12.57 -11.81
C GLN A 92 -7.71 12.36 -10.75
N GLN A 93 -7.79 13.06 -9.61
CA GLN A 93 -6.85 12.88 -8.50
C GLN A 93 -6.88 11.44 -7.93
N ASN A 94 -8.03 10.76 -7.92
CA ASN A 94 -8.14 9.40 -7.40
C ASN A 94 -7.41 8.39 -8.31
N VAL A 95 -7.51 8.58 -9.63
CA VAL A 95 -6.71 7.82 -10.61
C VAL A 95 -5.22 8.09 -10.41
N GLN A 96 -4.83 9.33 -10.07
CA GLN A 96 -3.46 9.66 -9.72
C GLN A 96 -2.97 9.08 -8.39
N TYR A 97 -3.84 8.83 -7.40
CA TYR A 97 -3.44 8.10 -6.19
C TYR A 97 -3.30 6.60 -6.46
N LEU A 98 -4.24 5.99 -7.20
CA LEU A 98 -4.12 4.60 -7.67
C LEU A 98 -2.85 4.41 -8.50
N ARG A 99 -2.57 5.39 -9.38
CA ARG A 99 -1.25 5.96 -9.68
C ARG A 99 -0.01 5.52 -8.89
N TYR A 100 0.23 6.27 -7.84
CA TYR A 100 1.34 6.14 -6.92
C TYR A 100 1.28 4.78 -6.21
N LEU A 101 0.11 4.34 -5.75
CA LEU A 101 -0.06 3.04 -5.08
C LEU A 101 0.44 1.87 -5.94
N GLY A 102 0.10 1.86 -7.24
CA GLY A 102 0.56 0.80 -8.14
C GLY A 102 2.08 0.82 -8.37
N TRP A 103 2.72 1.98 -8.33
CA TRP A 103 4.18 2.10 -8.41
C TRP A 103 4.84 1.67 -7.10
N GLU A 104 4.31 2.12 -5.96
CA GLU A 104 4.83 1.77 -4.63
C GLU A 104 4.79 0.26 -4.39
N VAL A 105 3.64 -0.39 -4.62
CA VAL A 105 3.51 -1.84 -4.49
C VAL A 105 4.39 -2.59 -5.50
N GLY A 106 4.56 -2.05 -6.71
CA GLY A 106 5.47 -2.61 -7.71
C GLY A 106 6.94 -2.54 -7.29
N ILE A 107 7.36 -1.43 -6.68
CA ILE A 107 8.71 -1.28 -6.12
C ILE A 107 8.91 -2.24 -4.95
N VAL A 108 7.91 -2.40 -4.07
CA VAL A 108 7.93 -3.38 -2.98
C VAL A 108 8.06 -4.82 -3.52
N ALA A 109 7.35 -5.16 -4.59
CA ALA A 109 7.50 -6.46 -5.26
C ALA A 109 8.93 -6.67 -5.80
N LEU A 110 9.53 -5.64 -6.41
CA LEU A 110 10.90 -5.74 -6.92
C LEU A 110 11.94 -5.90 -5.79
N ILE A 111 11.80 -5.14 -4.71
CA ILE A 111 12.66 -5.22 -3.52
C ILE A 111 12.54 -6.59 -2.87
N SER A 112 11.31 -7.07 -2.64
CA SER A 112 11.06 -8.38 -2.04
C SER A 112 11.55 -9.53 -2.92
N LEU A 113 11.51 -9.39 -4.25
CA LEU A 113 12.06 -10.38 -5.17
C LEU A 113 13.58 -10.49 -4.99
N PHE A 114 14.27 -9.35 -5.01
CA PHE A 114 15.71 -9.30 -4.81
C PHE A 114 16.09 -9.92 -3.46
N MET A 115 15.38 -9.55 -2.41
CA MET A 115 15.59 -10.03 -1.05
C MET A 115 15.26 -11.52 -0.89
N GLY A 116 14.25 -12.02 -1.60
CA GLY A 116 13.85 -13.43 -1.62
C GLY A 116 14.86 -14.34 -2.32
N LEU A 117 15.46 -13.86 -3.41
CA LEU A 117 16.51 -14.59 -4.12
C LEU A 117 17.84 -14.61 -3.35
N THR A 118 18.17 -13.52 -2.64
CA THR A 118 19.52 -13.33 -2.07
C THR A 118 19.61 -13.61 -0.57
N VAL A 119 18.58 -13.29 0.22
CA VAL A 119 18.71 -13.24 1.69
C VAL A 119 17.67 -14.06 2.45
N TYR A 120 16.39 -14.04 2.06
CA TYR A 120 15.32 -14.64 2.87
C TYR A 120 14.18 -15.19 2.01
N LEU A 121 14.17 -16.51 1.79
CA LEU A 121 13.26 -17.21 0.88
C LEU A 121 11.76 -16.87 1.08
N PRO A 122 11.23 -16.71 2.31
CA PRO A 122 9.83 -16.30 2.50
C PRO A 122 9.44 -14.97 1.84
N MET A 123 10.38 -14.08 1.51
CA MET A 123 10.11 -12.85 0.76
C MET A 123 9.63 -13.11 -0.67
N LEU A 124 9.88 -14.30 -1.23
CA LEU A 124 9.34 -14.68 -2.54
C LEU A 124 7.81 -14.81 -2.50
N LEU A 125 7.23 -15.24 -1.38
CA LEU A 125 5.76 -15.26 -1.23
C LEU A 125 5.19 -13.84 -1.23
N VAL A 126 5.84 -12.91 -0.51
CA VAL A 126 5.49 -11.49 -0.50
C VAL A 126 5.57 -10.91 -1.91
N THR A 127 6.61 -11.26 -2.66
CA THR A 127 6.78 -10.84 -4.06
C THR A 127 5.59 -11.25 -4.91
N VAL A 128 5.13 -12.49 -4.81
CA VAL A 128 3.98 -13.00 -5.56
C VAL A 128 2.72 -12.22 -5.18
N SER A 129 2.46 -12.03 -3.87
CA SER A 129 1.32 -11.27 -3.38
C SER A 129 1.34 -9.81 -3.88
N CYS A 130 2.47 -9.12 -3.78
CA CYS A 130 2.61 -7.74 -4.23
C CYS A 130 2.53 -7.62 -5.75
N SER A 131 3.02 -8.61 -6.51
CA SER A 131 2.90 -8.64 -7.96
C SER A 131 1.45 -8.72 -8.40
N ILE A 132 0.67 -9.61 -7.78
CA ILE A 132 -0.78 -9.73 -8.04
C ILE A 132 -1.48 -8.43 -7.66
N LEU A 133 -1.19 -7.87 -6.48
CA LEU A 133 -1.78 -6.61 -6.03
C LEU A 133 -1.47 -5.45 -6.99
N THR A 134 -0.25 -5.40 -7.52
CA THR A 134 0.14 -4.40 -8.54
C THR A 134 -0.70 -4.52 -9.80
N LEU A 135 -0.95 -5.74 -10.28
CA LEU A 135 -1.83 -5.98 -11.44
C LEU A 135 -3.27 -5.55 -11.14
N ILE A 136 -3.80 -5.89 -9.97
CA ILE A 136 -5.14 -5.49 -9.53
C ILE A 136 -5.26 -3.96 -9.51
N ILE A 137 -4.31 -3.25 -8.89
CA ILE A 137 -4.32 -1.78 -8.84
C ILE A 137 -4.29 -1.17 -10.25
N ARG A 138 -3.54 -1.77 -11.19
CA ARG A 138 -3.52 -1.33 -12.59
C ARG A 138 -4.88 -1.49 -13.27
N VAL A 139 -5.54 -2.63 -13.06
CA VAL A 139 -6.89 -2.89 -13.61
C VAL A 139 -7.89 -1.89 -13.04
N ILE A 140 -7.90 -1.70 -11.72
CA ILE A 140 -8.79 -0.75 -11.05
C ILE A 140 -8.56 0.67 -11.59
N ARG A 141 -7.30 1.11 -11.68
CA ARG A 141 -6.99 2.43 -12.25
C ARG A 141 -7.51 2.60 -13.67
N ASN A 142 -7.33 1.60 -14.53
CA ASN A 142 -7.82 1.67 -15.91
C ASN A 142 -9.35 1.75 -15.97
N ALA A 143 -10.05 0.95 -15.14
CA ALA A 143 -11.50 0.99 -15.03
C ALA A 143 -12.00 2.37 -14.53
N PHE A 144 -11.38 2.93 -13.50
CA PHE A 144 -11.71 4.28 -13.02
C PHE A 144 -11.42 5.35 -14.07
N GLY A 145 -10.29 5.28 -14.78
CA GLY A 145 -9.99 6.20 -15.88
C GLY A 145 -11.06 6.17 -16.97
N LYS A 146 -11.54 4.97 -17.33
CA LYS A 146 -12.64 4.80 -18.29
C LYS A 146 -13.98 5.30 -17.75
N ALA A 147 -14.27 5.10 -16.48
CA ALA A 147 -15.50 5.60 -15.86
C ALA A 147 -15.55 7.14 -15.87
N ILE A 148 -14.42 7.81 -15.60
CA ILE A 148 -14.35 9.27 -15.66
C ILE A 148 -14.52 9.78 -17.09
N GLU A 149 -13.90 9.12 -18.08
CA GLU A 149 -14.08 9.47 -19.51
C GLU A 149 -15.54 9.35 -19.95
N LEU A 150 -16.25 8.31 -19.50
CA LEU A 150 -17.68 8.15 -19.79
C LEU A 150 -18.56 9.20 -19.11
N GLN A 151 -18.25 9.58 -17.88
CA GLN A 151 -18.98 10.64 -17.19
C GLN A 151 -18.81 11.99 -17.89
N ASP A 152 -17.58 12.32 -18.28
CA ASP A 152 -17.25 13.55 -19.00
C ASP A 152 -18.03 13.64 -20.33
N GLN A 153 -18.13 12.53 -21.09
CA GLN A 153 -18.93 12.49 -22.32
C GLN A 153 -20.42 12.73 -22.11
N VAL A 154 -21.00 12.22 -21.02
CA VAL A 154 -22.42 12.43 -20.68
C VAL A 154 -22.66 13.89 -20.34
N ASP A 155 -21.76 14.52 -19.56
CA ASP A 155 -21.90 15.92 -19.16
C ASP A 155 -21.83 16.90 -20.35
N TYR A 156 -21.15 16.56 -21.46
CA TYR A 156 -21.14 17.39 -22.69
C TYR A 156 -22.37 17.23 -23.59
N THR A 157 -23.20 16.20 -23.37
CA THR A 157 -24.36 15.91 -24.24
C THR A 157 -25.66 16.54 -23.71
N ILE A 158 -25.66 17.06 -22.48
CA ILE A 158 -26.78 17.81 -21.87
C ILE A 158 -26.57 19.30 -22.08
#